data_AF-A0A9W7MAW4-F1
#
_entry.id   AF-A0A9W7MAW4-F1
#
_cell.length_a   1.000
_cell.length_b   1.000
_cell.length_c   1.000
_cell.angle_alpha   90.00
_cell.angle_beta   90.00
_cell.angle_gamma   90.00
#
_symmetry.space_group_name_H-M   'P 1'
#
loop_
_entity.id
_entity.type
_entity.pdbx_description
1 polymer ?
#
loop_
_entity_poly.entity_id
_entity_poly.type
_entity_poly.pdbx_seq_one_letter_code
_entity_poly.pdbx_strand_id
1 'polypeptide(L)'
;MGNCLPLSCAVDAILICCWDFISGPTNYISHLEENLDALDLALEDLKALQDDVLWKVELAVKQLLKPLNRVQGWLSRTSTLIVEADKLLEDGPQEKNKLCLGGYFSENCMSSCEYGKKVAKMLAEIKDHISEGDFGTVAETEPTVLVEVRPIELPIGQESLFDEAWISIRDRDTGIIGLYGLGVLEKRLY
;
A
#
# COMPACT_ATOMS: atom_id res chain seq x y z
N MET A 1 42.90 20.42 -17.74
CA MET A 1 41.96 20.64 -16.62
C MET A 1 41.59 19.28 -16.06
N GLY A 2 42.39 18.77 -15.12
CA GLY A 2 42.11 17.52 -14.41
C GLY A 2 41.84 17.87 -12.96
N ASN A 3 40.57 17.83 -12.55
CA ASN A 3 40.22 17.98 -11.14
C ASN A 3 40.72 16.76 -10.39
N CYS A 4 41.75 16.94 -9.57
CA CYS A 4 42.10 15.99 -8.53
C CYS A 4 41.06 16.13 -7.42
N LEU A 5 40.29 15.08 -7.15
CA LEU A 5 39.49 15.00 -5.92
C LEU A 5 40.44 15.19 -4.72
N PRO A 6 40.01 15.88 -3.65
CA PRO A 6 40.90 16.18 -2.54
C PRO A 6 41.23 14.88 -1.79
N LEU A 7 42.52 14.56 -1.74
CA LEU A 7 43.13 13.38 -1.09
C LEU A 7 42.59 13.10 0.33
N SER A 8 42.10 14.13 1.02
CA SER A 8 41.51 14.03 2.37
C SER A 8 40.28 13.12 2.43
N CYS A 9 39.37 13.19 1.46
CA CYS A 9 38.13 12.39 1.50
C CYS A 9 38.40 10.89 1.33
N ALA A 10 39.41 10.53 0.54
CA ALA A 10 39.79 9.13 0.31
C ALA A 10 40.40 8.51 1.57
N VAL A 11 41.22 9.24 2.32
CA VAL A 11 41.89 8.74 3.54
C VAL A 11 40.90 8.51 4.68
N ASP A 12 39.94 9.42 4.87
CA ASP A 12 38.90 9.28 5.89
C ASP A 12 37.97 8.10 5.59
N ALA A 13 37.58 7.93 4.33
CA ALA A 13 36.76 6.81 3.91
C ALA A 13 37.49 5.46 4.00
N ILE A 14 38.80 5.42 3.70
CA ILE A 14 39.65 4.24 3.89
C ILE A 14 39.75 3.89 5.39
N LEU A 15 39.93 4.87 6.26
CA LEU A 15 39.95 4.67 7.72
C LEU A 15 38.61 4.14 8.23
N ILE A 16 37.48 4.67 7.74
CA ILE A 16 36.14 4.17 8.09
C ILE A 16 35.95 2.73 7.62
N CYS A 17 36.33 2.39 6.38
CA CYS A 17 36.20 1.02 5.87
C CYS A 17 37.12 0.02 6.62
N CYS A 18 38.33 0.45 6.97
CA CYS A 18 39.26 -0.36 7.76
C CYS A 18 38.79 -0.50 9.21
N TRP A 19 38.19 0.53 9.79
CA TRP A 19 37.61 0.50 11.12
C TRP A 19 36.37 -0.41 11.16
N ASP A 20 35.45 -0.28 10.19
CA ASP A 20 34.30 -1.16 10.01
C ASP A 20 34.71 -2.63 9.81
N PHE A 21 35.91 -2.88 9.27
CA PHE A 21 36.50 -4.21 9.13
C PHE A 21 37.11 -4.75 10.44
N ILE A 22 37.75 -3.90 11.25
CA ILE A 22 38.47 -4.29 12.48
C ILE A 22 37.53 -4.34 13.70
N SER A 23 36.51 -3.49 13.76
CA SER A 23 35.51 -3.48 14.82
C SER A 23 34.22 -4.16 14.36
N GLY A 24 34.01 -5.44 14.72
CA GLY A 24 32.64 -5.99 14.77
C GLY A 24 31.77 -5.10 15.68
N PRO A 25 30.43 -5.01 15.55
CA PRO A 25 29.44 -5.88 14.88
C PRO A 25 28.74 -5.23 13.66
N THR A 26 29.31 -4.17 13.07
CA THR A 26 28.73 -3.43 11.92
C THR A 26 29.63 -3.52 10.70
N ASN A 27 30.10 -4.71 10.34
CA ASN A 27 30.93 -4.89 9.17
C ASN A 27 30.04 -5.07 7.92
N TYR A 28 29.59 -3.95 7.35
CA TYR A 28 28.69 -3.93 6.18
C TYR A 28 29.26 -4.66 4.95
N ILE A 29 30.59 -4.81 4.88
CA ILE A 29 31.29 -5.51 3.81
C ILE A 29 31.33 -7.02 4.08
N SER A 30 31.70 -7.45 5.30
CA SER A 30 31.75 -8.90 5.61
C SER A 30 30.36 -9.54 5.69
N HIS A 31 29.35 -8.76 6.06
CA HIS A 31 27.96 -9.22 6.14
C HIS A 31 27.16 -8.87 4.88
N LEU A 32 27.79 -8.38 3.80
CA LEU A 32 27.05 -7.99 2.59
C LEU A 32 26.29 -9.18 1.99
N GLU A 33 26.92 -10.35 1.95
CA GLU A 33 26.30 -11.58 1.45
C GLU A 33 25.12 -12.01 2.33
N GLU A 34 25.32 -12.09 3.64
CA GLU A 34 24.26 -12.43 4.60
C GLU A 34 23.09 -11.43 4.56
N ASN A 35 23.39 -10.13 4.38
CA ASN A 35 22.38 -9.08 4.29
C ASN A 35 21.60 -9.15 2.97
N LEU A 36 22.25 -9.53 1.86
CA LEU A 36 21.57 -9.75 0.58
C LEU A 36 20.65 -10.97 0.65
N ASP A 37 21.11 -12.08 1.24
CA ASP A 37 20.28 -13.27 1.43
C ASP A 37 19.10 -12.97 2.37
N ALA A 38 19.33 -12.21 3.45
CA ALA A 38 18.27 -11.78 4.35
C ALA A 38 17.29 -10.79 3.69
N LEU A 39 17.78 -9.94 2.78
CA LEU A 39 16.93 -9.02 1.99
C LEU A 39 16.05 -9.79 1.02
N ASP A 40 16.60 -10.78 0.33
CA ASP A 40 15.85 -11.64 -0.60
C ASP A 40 14.72 -12.37 0.12
N LEU A 41 15.02 -13.02 1.25
CA LEU A 41 14.00 -13.69 2.09
C LEU A 41 12.92 -12.72 2.61
N ALA A 42 13.33 -11.56 3.14
CA ALA A 42 12.36 -10.58 3.63
C ALA A 42 11.49 -10.00 2.50
N LEU A 43 12.04 -9.90 1.29
CA LEU A 43 11.31 -9.46 0.11
C LEU A 43 10.28 -10.52 -0.35
N GLU A 44 10.62 -11.81 -0.29
CA GLU A 44 9.67 -12.90 -0.52
C GLU A 44 8.51 -12.85 0.48
N ASP A 45 8.80 -12.68 1.77
CA ASP A 45 7.78 -12.52 2.82
C ASP A 45 6.87 -11.32 2.56
N LEU A 46 7.44 -10.18 2.13
CA LEU A 46 6.67 -8.98 1.80
C LEU A 46 5.76 -9.20 0.58
N LYS A 47 6.24 -9.88 -0.46
CA LYS A 47 5.46 -10.24 -1.65
C LYS A 47 4.28 -11.15 -1.28
N ALA A 48 4.52 -12.18 -0.47
CA ALA A 48 3.47 -13.06 0.02
C ALA A 48 2.41 -12.30 0.84
N LEU A 49 2.83 -11.40 1.73
CA LEU A 49 1.91 -10.57 2.51
C LEU A 49 1.12 -9.60 1.62
N GLN A 50 1.73 -9.04 0.58
CA GLN A 50 1.05 -8.20 -0.40
C GLN A 50 -0.09 -8.96 -1.08
N ASP A 51 0.17 -10.19 -1.53
CA ASP A 51 -0.81 -11.04 -2.20
C ASP A 51 -2.00 -11.36 -1.27
N ASP A 52 -1.72 -11.69 -0.01
CA ASP A 52 -2.77 -11.94 1.00
C ASP A 52 -3.64 -10.72 1.24
N VAL A 53 -3.04 -9.54 1.35
CA VAL A 53 -3.77 -8.28 1.57
C VAL A 53 -4.60 -7.92 0.33
N LEU A 54 -4.04 -8.06 -0.88
CA LEU A 54 -4.75 -7.85 -2.14
C LEU A 54 -5.97 -8.78 -2.25
N TRP A 55 -5.79 -10.07 -1.95
CA TRP A 55 -6.87 -11.04 -1.94
C TRP A 55 -8.01 -10.63 -0.99
N LYS A 56 -7.68 -10.21 0.23
CA LYS A 56 -8.68 -9.74 1.21
C LYS A 56 -9.40 -8.49 0.71
N VAL A 57 -8.69 -7.54 0.08
CA VAL A 57 -9.28 -6.34 -0.51
C VAL A 57 -10.23 -6.69 -1.65
N GLU A 58 -9.84 -7.59 -2.56
CA GLU A 58 -10.70 -8.06 -3.65
C GLU A 58 -11.98 -8.71 -3.13
N LEU A 59 -11.87 -9.53 -2.09
CA LEU A 59 -13.02 -10.16 -1.44
C LEU A 59 -13.96 -9.11 -0.82
N ALA A 60 -13.41 -8.08 -0.17
CA ALA A 60 -14.19 -6.99 0.41
C ALA A 60 -14.91 -6.16 -0.66
N VAL A 61 -14.25 -5.86 -1.78
CA VAL A 61 -14.86 -5.14 -2.91
C VAL A 61 -16.03 -5.94 -3.50
N LYS A 62 -15.90 -7.27 -3.61
CA LYS A 62 -17.01 -8.15 -4.03
C LYS A 62 -18.21 -8.10 -3.07
N GLN A 63 -17.98 -7.78 -1.80
CA GLN A 63 -19.02 -7.58 -0.79
C GLN A 63 -19.54 -6.14 -0.73
N LEU A 64 -19.17 -5.29 -1.69
CA LEU A 64 -19.52 -3.86 -1.74
C LEU A 64 -19.02 -3.07 -0.51
N LEU A 65 -17.96 -3.54 0.13
CA LEU A 65 -17.27 -2.82 1.19
C LEU A 65 -16.21 -1.89 0.59
N LYS A 66 -15.93 -0.81 1.30
CA LYS A 66 -14.91 0.15 0.91
C LYS A 66 -13.56 -0.22 1.53
N PRO A 67 -12.52 -0.51 0.73
CA PRO A 67 -11.18 -0.73 1.26
C PRO A 67 -10.68 0.48 2.04
N LEU A 68 -9.99 0.23 3.14
CA LEU A 68 -9.46 1.30 3.98
C LEU A 68 -8.32 2.04 3.26
N ASN A 69 -8.32 3.37 3.34
CA ASN A 69 -7.25 4.19 2.75
C ASN A 69 -5.86 3.82 3.28
N ARG A 70 -5.77 3.41 4.57
CA ARG A 70 -4.54 2.89 5.19
C ARG A 70 -3.99 1.68 4.43
N VAL A 71 -4.86 0.75 4.05
CA VAL A 71 -4.48 -0.49 3.34
C VAL A 71 -4.01 -0.17 1.93
N GLN A 72 -4.73 0.72 1.23
CA GLN A 72 -4.32 1.18 -0.10
C GLN A 72 -2.97 1.90 -0.08
N GLY A 73 -2.77 2.78 0.92
CA GLY A 73 -1.50 3.47 1.11
C GLY A 73 -0.35 2.51 1.42
N TRP A 74 -0.60 1.49 2.24
CA TRP A 74 0.38 0.44 2.51
C TRP A 74 0.73 -0.35 1.25
N LEU A 75 -0.25 -0.82 0.48
CA LEU A 75 -0.04 -1.55 -0.78
C LEU A 75 0.78 -0.74 -1.79
N SER A 76 0.51 0.57 -1.90
CA SER A 76 1.26 1.47 -2.77
C SER A 76 2.74 1.55 -2.36
N ARG A 77 3.02 1.73 -1.06
CA ARG A 77 4.39 1.73 -0.54
C ARG A 77 5.07 0.36 -0.70
N THR A 78 4.33 -0.73 -0.51
CA THR A 78 4.83 -2.10 -0.72
C THR A 78 5.35 -2.29 -2.14
N SER A 79 4.59 -1.85 -3.15
CA SER A 79 5.02 -1.92 -4.55
C SER A 79 6.30 -1.13 -4.82
N THR A 80 6.48 0.03 -4.19
CA THR A 80 7.73 0.80 -4.31
C THR A 80 8.91 0.07 -3.67
N LEU A 81 8.75 -0.42 -2.45
CA LEU A 81 9.80 -1.16 -1.74
C LEU A 81 10.23 -2.41 -2.51
N ILE A 82 9.29 -3.15 -3.11
CA ILE A 82 9.60 -4.33 -3.91
C ILE A 82 10.50 -3.97 -5.09
N VAL A 83 10.16 -2.92 -5.85
CA VAL A 83 10.94 -2.50 -7.02
C VAL A 83 12.35 -2.04 -6.62
N GLU A 84 12.47 -1.28 -5.53
CA GLU A 84 13.77 -0.81 -5.05
C GLU A 84 14.65 -1.94 -4.52
N ALA A 85 14.07 -2.91 -3.82
CA ALA A 85 14.77 -4.07 -3.29
C ALA A 85 15.20 -5.05 -4.39
N ASP A 86 14.32 -5.36 -5.37
CA ASP A 86 14.67 -6.18 -6.52
C ASP A 86 15.86 -5.57 -7.28
N LYS A 87 15.86 -4.25 -7.50
CA LYS A 87 17.00 -3.55 -8.12
C LYS A 87 18.29 -3.68 -7.32
N LEU A 88 18.21 -3.55 -5.99
CA LEU A 88 19.38 -3.73 -5.14
C LEU A 88 19.92 -5.16 -5.27
N LEU A 89 19.06 -6.19 -5.27
CA LEU A 89 19.47 -7.58 -5.44
C LEU A 89 20.11 -7.84 -6.82
N GLU A 90 19.58 -7.24 -7.89
CA GLU A 90 20.16 -7.30 -9.24
C GLU A 90 21.57 -6.70 -9.31
N ASP A 91 21.83 -5.60 -8.59
CA ASP A 91 23.15 -4.96 -8.50
C ASP A 91 24.16 -5.79 -7.63
N GLY A 92 23.66 -6.73 -6.82
CA GLY A 92 24.42 -7.49 -5.83
C GLY A 92 25.62 -8.26 -6.38
N PRO A 93 25.50 -9.07 -7.45
CA PRO A 93 26.63 -9.80 -8.04
C PRO A 93 27.76 -8.90 -8.51
N GLN A 94 27.46 -7.70 -9.05
CA GLN A 94 28.48 -6.75 -9.48
C GLN A 94 29.26 -6.20 -8.28
N GLU A 95 28.59 -5.85 -7.20
CA GLU A 95 29.21 -5.33 -5.98
C GLU A 95 30.00 -6.42 -5.23
N LYS A 96 29.50 -7.67 -5.19
CA LYS A 96 30.26 -8.83 -4.69
C LYS A 96 31.57 -9.01 -5.47
N ASN A 97 31.53 -8.90 -6.80
CA ASN A 97 32.73 -9.02 -7.63
C ASN A 97 33.77 -7.89 -7.41
N LYS A 98 33.33 -6.67 -7.10
CA LYS A 98 34.22 -5.55 -6.78
C LYS A 98 35.04 -5.81 -5.52
N LEU A 99 34.45 -6.47 -4.52
CA LEU A 99 35.14 -6.89 -3.29
C LEU A 99 36.19 -7.99 -3.56
N CYS A 100 35.93 -8.89 -4.52
CA CYS A 100 36.85 -9.97 -4.88
C CYS A 100 38.03 -9.51 -5.77
N LEU A 101 37.87 -8.45 -6.56
CA LEU A 101 38.84 -8.04 -7.61
C LEU A 101 39.71 -6.83 -7.24
N GLY A 102 39.38 -6.11 -6.17
CA GLY A 102 40.21 -5.03 -5.63
C GLY A 102 40.68 -5.38 -4.25
N GLY A 103 42.00 -5.55 -4.05
CA GLY A 103 42.57 -5.59 -2.70
C GLY A 103 42.05 -4.41 -1.87
N TYR A 104 41.91 -4.63 -0.57
CA TYR A 104 41.23 -3.84 0.49
C TYR A 104 41.33 -2.28 0.48
N PHE A 105 42.03 -1.65 -0.45
CA PHE A 105 42.39 -0.23 -0.50
C PHE A 105 42.22 0.40 -1.89
N SER A 106 41.02 0.34 -2.48
CA SER A 106 40.69 1.02 -3.75
C SER A 106 39.35 1.75 -3.65
N GLU A 107 39.03 2.64 -4.61
CA GLU A 107 37.73 3.33 -4.71
C GLU A 107 36.53 2.35 -4.67
N ASN A 108 36.74 1.10 -5.10
CA ASN A 108 35.75 0.03 -5.04
C ASN A 108 35.32 -0.33 -3.61
N CYS A 109 36.19 -0.17 -2.61
CA CYS A 109 35.87 -0.46 -1.22
C CYS A 109 34.85 0.54 -0.66
N MET A 110 34.97 1.83 -1.02
CA MET A 110 34.01 2.86 -0.64
C MET A 110 32.63 2.61 -1.27
N SER A 111 32.59 2.32 -2.58
CA SER A 111 31.32 2.05 -3.25
C SER A 111 30.60 0.82 -2.68
N SER A 112 31.35 -0.23 -2.35
CA SER A 112 30.75 -1.44 -1.77
C SER A 112 30.31 -1.25 -0.31
N CYS A 113 31.00 -0.41 0.48
CA CYS A 113 30.53 -0.01 1.81
C CYS A 113 29.22 0.81 1.74
N GLU A 114 29.13 1.77 0.81
CA GLU A 114 27.89 2.52 0.59
C GLU A 114 26.74 1.62 0.13
N TYR A 115 27.03 0.66 -0.74
CA TYR A 115 26.06 -0.33 -1.17
C TYR A 115 25.59 -1.20 -0.01
N GLY A 116 26.50 -1.73 0.83
CA GLY A 116 26.13 -2.51 2.01
C GLY A 116 25.27 -1.74 3.01
N LYS A 117 25.50 -0.44 3.18
CA LYS A 117 24.62 0.44 3.97
C LYS A 117 23.22 0.56 3.37
N LYS A 118 23.11 0.66 2.04
CA LYS A 118 21.80 0.69 1.35
C LYS A 118 21.04 -0.62 1.53
N VAL A 119 21.71 -1.77 1.38
CA VAL A 119 21.10 -3.10 1.60
C VAL A 119 20.60 -3.24 3.03
N ALA A 120 21.44 -2.91 4.03
CA ALA A 120 21.04 -2.99 5.44
C ALA A 120 19.86 -2.07 5.78
N LYS A 121 19.85 -0.86 5.22
CA LYS A 121 18.73 0.09 5.38
C LYS A 121 17.45 -0.44 4.75
N MET A 122 17.51 -0.92 3.51
CA MET A 122 16.34 -1.49 2.82
C MET A 122 15.77 -2.69 3.58
N LEU A 123 16.64 -3.58 4.07
CA LEU A 123 16.23 -4.73 4.88
C LEU A 123 15.46 -4.29 6.15
N ALA A 124 15.94 -3.25 6.84
CA ALA A 124 15.24 -2.71 8.00
C ALA A 124 13.88 -2.13 7.62
N GLU A 125 13.82 -1.33 6.55
CA GLU A 125 12.58 -0.72 6.06
C GLU A 125 11.54 -1.78 5.66
N ILE A 126 11.95 -2.86 4.98
CA ILE A 126 11.05 -3.97 4.64
C ILE A 126 10.51 -4.67 5.90
N LYS A 127 11.38 -4.97 6.88
CA LYS A 127 10.95 -5.62 8.12
C LYS A 127 9.95 -4.78 8.91
N ASP A 128 10.20 -3.49 9.00
CA ASP A 128 9.28 -2.55 9.64
C ASP A 128 7.95 -2.49 8.87
N HIS A 129 8.00 -2.40 7.53
CA HIS A 129 6.81 -2.32 6.69
C HIS A 129 5.97 -3.61 6.71
N ILE A 130 6.59 -4.78 6.83
CA ILE A 130 5.91 -6.07 7.07
C ILE A 130 5.13 -6.00 8.38
N SER A 131 5.72 -5.46 9.45
CA SER A 131 5.05 -5.33 10.75
C SER A 131 3.84 -4.40 10.71
N GLU A 132 3.83 -3.39 9.84
CA GLU A 132 2.68 -2.50 9.61
C GLU A 132 1.52 -3.17 8.85
N GLY A 133 1.83 -4.25 8.12
CA GLY A 133 0.93 -4.98 7.22
C GLY A 133 -0.04 -5.92 7.93
N ASP A 134 0.01 -6.02 9.26
CA ASP A 134 -0.99 -6.76 10.04
C ASP A 134 -2.31 -5.96 10.14
N PHE A 135 -3.17 -6.18 9.16
CA PHE A 135 -4.51 -5.61 9.12
C PHE A 135 -5.54 -6.60 9.66
N GLY A 136 -6.07 -6.32 10.86
CA GLY A 136 -7.24 -7.04 11.39
C GLY A 136 -8.50 -6.83 10.55
N THR A 137 -8.69 -5.64 9.99
CA THR A 137 -9.78 -5.29 9.07
C THR A 137 -9.20 -4.56 7.87
N VAL A 138 -9.56 -4.98 6.65
CA VAL A 138 -9.05 -4.36 5.40
C VAL A 138 -10.03 -3.39 4.73
N ALA A 139 -11.31 -3.47 5.10
CA ALA A 139 -12.39 -2.71 4.49
C ALA A 139 -13.55 -2.56 5.48
N GLU A 140 -14.34 -1.52 5.31
CA GLU A 140 -15.49 -1.22 6.15
C GLU A 140 -16.73 -0.91 5.30
N THR A 141 -17.90 -1.03 5.92
CA THR A 141 -19.15 -0.60 5.28
C THR A 141 -19.09 0.91 5.07
N GLU A 142 -19.19 1.34 3.81
CA GLU A 142 -19.34 2.76 3.53
C GLU A 142 -20.66 3.23 4.18
N PRO A 143 -20.67 4.32 4.98
CA PRO A 143 -21.90 4.85 5.55
C PRO A 143 -22.85 5.17 4.40
N THR A 144 -23.78 4.26 4.14
CA THR A 144 -24.66 4.41 3.01
C THR A 144 -25.62 5.52 3.40
N VAL A 145 -25.51 6.68 2.76
CA VAL A 145 -26.63 7.60 2.69
C VAL A 145 -27.65 6.91 1.78
N LEU A 146 -28.38 5.94 2.33
CA LEU A 146 -29.55 5.32 1.72
C LEU A 146 -30.70 6.31 1.74
N VAL A 147 -30.56 7.40 1.01
CA VAL A 147 -31.70 8.16 0.53
C VAL A 147 -31.41 8.47 -0.94
N GLU A 148 -31.49 7.43 -1.77
CA GLU A 148 -31.78 7.65 -3.17
C GLU A 148 -33.21 8.21 -3.22
N VAL A 149 -33.33 9.54 -3.22
CA VAL A 149 -34.61 10.22 -3.44
C VAL A 149 -35.05 9.83 -4.85
N ARG A 150 -35.92 8.83 -4.94
CA ARG A 150 -36.64 8.55 -6.17
C ARG A 150 -37.34 9.85 -6.60
N PRO A 151 -37.11 10.38 -7.82
CA PRO A 151 -37.88 11.51 -8.31
C PRO A 151 -39.36 11.13 -8.25
N ILE A 152 -40.13 11.84 -7.41
CA ILE A 152 -41.58 11.73 -7.44
C ILE A 152 -42.00 12.54 -8.66
N GLU A 153 -42.18 11.87 -9.79
CA GLU A 153 -43.02 12.42 -10.85
C GLU A 153 -44.45 12.40 -10.32
N LEU A 154 -44.91 13.53 -9.77
CA LEU A 154 -46.32 13.67 -9.40
C LEU A 154 -47.16 13.51 -10.68
N PRO A 155 -48.13 12.59 -10.71
CA PRO A 155 -49.10 12.55 -11.79
C PRO A 155 -49.86 13.88 -11.81
N ILE A 156 -49.83 14.56 -12.96
CA ILE A 156 -50.53 15.83 -13.15
C ILE A 156 -52.03 15.62 -12.85
N GLY A 157 -52.60 16.40 -11.92
CA GLY A 157 -54.02 16.36 -11.56
C GLY A 157 -54.37 15.57 -10.28
N GLN A 158 -53.39 15.20 -9.45
CA GLN A 158 -53.61 14.56 -8.13
C GLN A 158 -53.06 15.37 -6.95
N GLU A 159 -52.83 16.67 -7.14
CA GLU A 159 -52.23 17.54 -6.11
C GLU A 159 -53.08 17.59 -4.83
N SER A 160 -54.41 17.59 -4.97
CA SER A 160 -55.35 17.63 -3.83
C SER A 160 -55.37 16.34 -2.99
N LEU A 161 -55.17 15.18 -3.61
CA LEU A 161 -55.07 13.88 -2.92
C LEU A 161 -53.76 13.79 -2.13
N PHE A 162 -52.69 14.37 -2.67
CA PHE A 162 -51.41 14.43 -1.99
C PHE A 162 -51.49 15.30 -0.73
N ASP A 163 -52.11 16.49 -0.84
CA ASP A 163 -52.27 17.40 0.30
C ASP A 163 -53.13 16.78 1.42
N GLU A 164 -54.22 16.09 1.06
CA GLU A 164 -55.09 15.41 2.02
C GLU A 164 -54.37 14.25 2.74
N ALA A 165 -53.62 13.44 1.99
CA ALA A 165 -52.79 12.39 2.57
C ALA A 165 -51.67 12.97 3.45
N TRP A 166 -51.05 14.08 3.05
CA TRP A 166 -49.97 14.73 3.79
C TRP A 166 -50.46 15.31 5.12
N ILE A 167 -51.64 15.93 5.13
CA ILE A 167 -52.30 16.40 6.37
C ILE A 167 -52.59 15.21 7.29
N SER A 168 -53.11 14.11 6.73
CA SER A 168 -53.47 12.90 7.49
C SER A 168 -52.25 12.19 8.08
N ILE A 169 -51.10 12.20 7.41
CA ILE A 169 -49.83 11.63 7.91
C ILE A 169 -49.27 12.43 9.09
N ARG A 170 -49.48 13.75 9.11
CA ARG A 170 -49.00 14.64 10.17
C ARG A 170 -49.88 14.60 11.42
N ASP A 171 -51.10 14.08 11.30
CA ASP A 171 -52.01 13.93 12.41
C ASP A 171 -51.69 12.65 13.22
N ARG A 172 -51.45 12.82 14.52
CA ARG A 172 -51.03 11.71 15.41
C ARG A 172 -52.17 10.79 15.81
N ASP A 173 -53.41 11.17 15.51
CA ASP A 173 -54.61 10.40 15.83
C ASP A 173 -55.06 9.50 14.66
N THR A 174 -54.34 9.50 13.54
CA THR A 174 -54.61 8.65 12.37
C THR A 174 -53.83 7.34 12.44
N GLY A 175 -54.52 6.20 12.40
CA GLY A 175 -53.92 4.87 12.49
C GLY A 175 -53.45 4.28 11.15
N ILE A 176 -54.36 4.03 10.22
CA ILE A 176 -54.08 3.41 8.90
C ILE A 176 -54.74 4.25 7.81
N ILE A 177 -53.97 4.65 6.81
CA ILE A 177 -54.47 5.37 5.63
C ILE A 177 -54.61 4.37 4.47
N GLY A 178 -55.83 4.15 4.00
CA GLY A 178 -56.12 3.32 2.84
C GLY A 178 -56.36 4.16 1.59
N LEU A 179 -55.47 4.06 0.60
CA LEU A 179 -55.68 4.65 -0.72
C LEU A 179 -56.38 3.63 -1.62
N TYR A 180 -57.51 3.99 -2.22
CA TYR A 180 -58.23 3.17 -3.18
C TYR A 180 -58.39 3.92 -4.50
N GLY A 181 -58.23 3.20 -5.61
CA GLY A 181 -58.38 3.76 -6.96
C GLY A 181 -59.03 2.75 -7.91
N LEU A 182 -59.78 3.25 -8.89
CA LEU A 182 -60.28 2.43 -9.98
C LEU A 182 -59.09 1.98 -10.84
N GLY A 183 -58.81 0.68 -10.89
CA GLY A 183 -57.81 0.14 -11.80
C GLY A 183 -58.27 0.31 -13.24
N VAL A 184 -57.65 1.21 -13.99
CA VAL A 184 -57.86 1.28 -15.45
C VAL A 184 -57.24 0.02 -16.05
N LEU A 185 -58.09 -0.89 -16.54
CA LEU A 185 -57.67 -2.09 -17.25
C LEU A 185 -57.03 -1.69 -18.58
N GLU A 186 -55.71 -1.56 -18.62
CA GLU A 186 -54.97 -1.55 -19.87
C GLU A 186 -54.98 -2.96 -20.47
N LYS A 187 -55.89 -3.21 -21.41
CA LYS A 187 -55.78 -4.37 -22.30
C LYS A 187 -54.70 -4.07 -23.34
N ARG A 188 -53.52 -4.68 -23.19
CA ARG A 188 -52.60 -4.84 -24.33
C ARG A 188 -53.19 -5.90 -25.27
N LEU A 189 -53.71 -5.45 -26.41
CA LEU A 189 -53.80 -6.28 -27.62
C LEU A 189 -52.42 -6.23 -28.30
N TYR A 190 -51.96 -7.41 -28.73
CA TYR A 190 -50.67 -7.77 -29.32
C TYR A 190 -49.85 -6.66 -29.99
#